data_AF-A0A8C5ZAQ9-F1
#
_entry.id   AF-A0A8C5ZAQ9-F1
#
_cell.length_a   1.000
_cell.length_b   1.000
_cell.length_c   1.000
_cell.angle_alpha   90.00
_cell.angle_beta   90.00
_cell.angle_gamma   90.00
#
_symmetry.space_group_name_H-M   'P 1'
#
loop_
_entity.id
_entity.type
_entity.pdbx_description
1 polymer ?
#
loop_
_entity_poly.entity_id
_entity_poly.type
_entity_poly.pdbx_seq_one_letter_code
_entity_poly.pdbx_strand_id
1 'polypeptide(L)'
;MLENSIIASLLPASSLQEPEGRSRHQDKYSVLLPTYNKRENLPLIVWLLVKSFSESGINYEIIIIDNGSPDGTKDVTEQLEKIYGPLLRRREKKLGLGTTYIHGMEHAAGNHIVIMDADLSHHPKFIPEFIRKQK
;
A
#
# COMPACT_ATOMS: atom_id res chain seq x y z
N MET A 1 35.76 -29.31 -22.96
CA MET A 1 34.69 -28.29 -22.82
C MET A 1 33.42 -28.94 -23.34
N LEU A 2 32.76 -29.73 -22.50
CA LEU A 2 31.44 -30.35 -22.69
C LEU A 2 31.13 -31.11 -21.40
N GLU A 3 29.84 -31.33 -21.16
CA GLU A 3 29.21 -32.04 -20.04
C GLU A 3 28.64 -31.16 -18.92
N ASN A 4 27.52 -30.53 -19.23
CA ASN A 4 26.57 -29.95 -18.26
C ASN A 4 25.19 -30.59 -18.43
N SER A 5 25.07 -31.93 -18.35
CA SER A 5 23.75 -32.56 -18.56
C SER A 5 23.39 -33.81 -17.74
N ILE A 6 24.07 -34.17 -16.65
CA ILE A 6 23.70 -35.42 -15.93
C ILE A 6 23.71 -35.31 -14.38
N ILE A 7 23.43 -34.14 -13.78
CA ILE A 7 23.28 -34.05 -12.29
C ILE A 7 21.83 -33.74 -11.85
N ALA A 8 20.86 -33.79 -12.76
CA ALA A 8 19.48 -33.43 -12.44
C ALA A 8 18.61 -34.55 -11.82
N SER A 9 19.12 -35.74 -11.48
CA SER A 9 18.23 -36.86 -11.11
C SER A 9 18.48 -37.59 -9.78
N LEU A 10 19.33 -37.11 -8.87
CA LEU A 10 19.68 -37.89 -7.66
C LEU A 10 19.77 -37.11 -6.34
N LEU A 11 19.17 -35.92 -6.24
CA LEU A 11 19.08 -35.22 -4.95
C LEU A 11 17.72 -35.48 -4.26
N PRO A 12 17.69 -35.90 -2.98
CA PRO A 12 16.45 -36.05 -2.24
C PRO A 12 15.74 -34.69 -2.10
N ALA A 13 14.42 -34.70 -2.20
CA ALA A 13 13.54 -33.54 -2.10
C ALA A 13 13.62 -32.77 -0.76
N SER A 14 14.42 -33.24 0.20
CA SER A 14 14.69 -32.60 1.48
C SER A 14 15.82 -31.56 1.46
N SER A 15 16.34 -31.20 0.27
CA SER A 15 17.48 -30.26 0.13
C SER A 15 17.13 -28.96 -0.60
N LEU A 16 15.85 -28.62 -0.74
CA LEU A 16 15.44 -27.25 -1.00
C LEU A 16 15.29 -26.54 0.35
N GLN A 17 16.40 -26.02 0.86
CA GLN A 17 16.34 -25.02 1.93
C GLN A 17 15.57 -23.82 1.36
N GLU A 18 14.33 -23.63 1.82
CA GLU A 18 13.64 -22.36 1.62
C GLU A 18 14.54 -21.24 2.15
N PRO A 19 14.73 -20.14 1.40
CA PRO A 19 15.65 -19.09 1.81
C PRO A 19 15.20 -18.54 3.16
N GLU A 20 16.09 -18.63 4.15
CA GLU A 20 15.79 -18.25 5.52
C GLU A 20 15.26 -16.80 5.61
N GLY A 21 14.09 -16.70 6.25
CA GLY A 21 13.47 -15.51 6.84
C GLY A 21 13.89 -14.14 6.32
N ARG A 22 13.05 -13.54 5.46
CA ARG A 22 12.98 -12.07 5.41
C ARG A 22 12.77 -11.55 6.82
N SER A 23 13.72 -10.77 7.32
CA SER A 23 13.60 -10.04 8.58
C SER A 23 12.29 -9.25 8.55
N ARG A 24 11.30 -9.64 9.37
CA ARG A 24 10.00 -8.97 9.52
C ARG A 24 10.11 -7.48 9.87
N HIS A 25 11.30 -7.03 10.28
CA HIS A 25 11.61 -5.62 10.52
C HIS A 25 11.83 -4.77 9.25
N GLN A 26 11.69 -5.33 8.04
CA GLN A 26 11.84 -4.58 6.78
C GLN A 26 10.56 -4.47 5.94
N ASP A 27 9.44 -5.08 6.36
CA ASP A 27 8.20 -4.99 5.59
C ASP A 27 7.60 -3.58 5.72
N LYS A 28 7.35 -2.93 4.57
CA LYS A 28 6.71 -1.63 4.45
C LYS A 28 5.39 -1.78 3.69
N TYR A 29 4.32 -1.24 4.26
CA TYR A 29 2.99 -1.29 3.67
C TYR A 29 2.64 0.03 2.97
N SER A 30 2.31 -0.03 1.69
CA SER A 30 1.76 1.10 0.95
C SER A 30 0.25 1.05 0.96
N VAL A 31 -0.38 2.02 1.62
CA VAL A 31 -1.84 2.16 1.63
C VAL A 31 -2.27 3.00 0.43
N LEU A 32 -2.89 2.37 -0.56
CA LEU A 32 -3.50 3.06 -1.69
C LEU A 32 -4.89 3.54 -1.28
N LEU A 33 -5.09 4.85 -1.34
CA LEU A 33 -6.32 5.53 -0.96
C LEU A 33 -6.93 6.21 -2.22
N PRO A 34 -7.60 5.45 -3.11
CA PRO A 34 -8.32 6.02 -4.25
C PRO A 34 -9.39 7.01 -3.77
N THR A 35 -9.40 8.19 -4.38
CA THR A 35 -10.21 9.31 -3.89
C THR A 35 -10.94 9.99 -5.05
N TYR A 36 -12.24 10.22 -4.88
CA TYR A 36 -13.08 11.03 -5.78
C TYR A 36 -14.23 11.66 -4.99
N ASN A 37 -14.31 12.98 -4.93
CA ASN A 37 -15.29 13.73 -4.13
C ASN A 37 -15.32 13.33 -2.65
N LYS A 38 -14.17 13.39 -1.98
CA LYS A 38 -14.01 13.00 -0.56
C LYS A 38 -13.35 14.09 0.28
N ARG A 39 -13.54 15.36 -0.09
CA ARG A 39 -12.98 16.51 0.62
C ARG A 39 -13.18 16.43 2.13
N GLU A 40 -14.38 16.07 2.58
CA GLU A 40 -14.74 16.05 4.00
C GLU A 40 -14.20 14.81 4.73
N ASN A 41 -14.14 13.67 4.06
CA ASN A 41 -13.73 12.40 4.69
C ASN A 41 -12.21 12.26 4.78
N LEU A 42 -11.48 12.83 3.81
CA LEU A 42 -10.02 12.70 3.68
C LEU A 42 -9.24 13.00 4.98
N PRO A 43 -9.48 14.12 5.69
CA PRO A 43 -8.74 14.43 6.91
C PRO A 43 -8.92 13.36 7.99
N LEU A 44 -10.16 12.88 8.16
CA LEU A 44 -10.48 11.90 9.18
C LEU A 44 -9.89 10.52 8.84
N ILE A 45 -10.05 10.03 7.61
CA ILE A 45 -9.52 8.71 7.24
C ILE A 45 -7.99 8.68 7.27
N VAL A 46 -7.31 9.76 6.82
CA VAL A 46 -5.85 9.85 6.87
C VAL A 46 -5.36 9.90 8.31
N TRP A 47 -6.01 10.67 9.19
CA TRP A 47 -5.68 10.67 10.61
C TRP A 47 -5.86 9.28 11.24
N LEU A 48 -6.95 8.58 10.95
CA LEU A 48 -7.20 7.23 11.46
C LEU A 48 -6.16 6.22 10.97
N LEU A 49 -5.73 6.32 9.70
CA LEU A 49 -4.64 5.51 9.16
C LEU A 49 -3.33 5.79 9.90
N VAL A 50 -2.92 7.06 9.95
CA VAL A 50 -1.67 7.48 10.63
C VAL A 50 -1.65 6.99 12.08
N LYS A 51 -2.75 7.19 12.80
CA LYS A 51 -2.91 6.71 14.18
C LYS A 51 -2.74 5.19 14.26
N SER A 52 -3.49 4.43 13.44
CA SER A 52 -3.47 2.97 13.49
C SER A 52 -2.09 2.37 13.17
N PHE A 53 -1.38 2.92 12.19
CA PHE A 53 -0.04 2.45 11.86
C PHE A 53 1.01 2.87 12.90
N SER A 54 0.94 4.13 13.38
CA SER A 54 1.87 4.62 14.41
C SER A 54 1.74 3.84 15.72
N GLU A 55 0.51 3.56 16.17
CA GLU A 55 0.26 2.78 17.39
C GLU A 55 0.67 1.31 17.27
N SER A 56 0.71 0.75 16.05
CA SER A 56 1.11 -0.64 15.81
C SER A 56 2.60 -0.83 15.51
N GLY A 57 3.34 0.27 15.27
CA GLY A 57 4.77 0.21 14.92
C GLY A 57 5.06 -0.42 13.55
N ILE A 58 4.04 -0.53 12.69
CA ILE A 58 4.17 -1.07 11.33
C ILE A 58 4.70 0.03 10.41
N ASN A 59 5.75 -0.26 9.64
CA ASN A 59 6.30 0.69 8.67
C ASN A 59 5.33 0.86 7.48
N TYR A 60 5.05 2.10 7.11
CA TYR A 60 4.00 2.38 6.13
C TYR A 60 4.24 3.67 5.33
N GLU A 61 3.48 3.80 4.26
CA GLU A 61 3.19 5.06 3.59
C GLU A 61 1.73 5.10 3.14
N ILE A 62 1.19 6.29 2.96
CA ILE A 62 -0.17 6.50 2.44
C ILE A 62 -0.04 7.23 1.10
N ILE A 63 -0.66 6.66 0.07
CA ILE A 63 -0.67 7.19 -1.30
C ILE A 63 -2.10 7.58 -1.62
N ILE A 64 -2.37 8.88 -1.66
CA ILE A 64 -3.70 9.42 -1.94
C ILE A 64 -3.79 9.64 -3.44
N ILE A 65 -4.73 8.95 -4.09
CA ILE A 65 -4.85 8.96 -5.56
C ILE A 65 -6.14 9.66 -5.94
N ASP A 66 -6.06 10.96 -6.18
CA ASP A 66 -7.21 11.79 -6.57
C ASP A 66 -7.51 11.61 -8.07
N ASN A 67 -8.71 11.11 -8.36
CA ASN A 67 -9.17 10.77 -9.70
C ASN A 67 -9.93 11.93 -10.38
N GLY A 68 -9.40 13.14 -10.23
CA GLY A 68 -9.95 14.36 -10.84
C GLY A 68 -11.17 14.92 -10.11
N SER A 69 -11.12 15.04 -8.79
CA SER A 69 -12.24 15.55 -7.99
C SER A 69 -12.52 17.05 -8.24
N PRO A 70 -13.75 17.46 -8.59
CA PRO A 70 -14.13 18.87 -8.73
C PRO A 70 -14.49 19.59 -7.42
N ASP A 71 -14.61 18.89 -6.29
CA ASP A 71 -15.08 19.45 -5.01
C ASP A 71 -13.96 20.11 -4.18
N GLY A 72 -12.74 20.19 -4.71
CA GLY A 72 -11.57 20.69 -3.98
C GLY A 72 -10.95 19.68 -2.99
N THR A 73 -11.25 18.38 -3.14
CA THR A 73 -10.50 17.27 -2.51
C THR A 73 -8.98 17.44 -2.67
N LYS A 74 -8.53 17.94 -3.82
CA LYS A 74 -7.13 18.23 -4.10
C LYS A 74 -6.51 19.17 -3.05
N ASP A 75 -7.16 20.27 -2.71
CA ASP A 75 -6.63 21.27 -1.78
C ASP A 75 -6.43 20.65 -0.38
N VAL A 76 -7.37 19.80 0.03
CA VAL A 76 -7.28 19.06 1.28
C VAL A 76 -6.11 18.08 1.26
N THR A 77 -5.88 17.42 0.13
CA THR A 77 -4.75 16.49 0.02
C THR A 77 -3.40 17.21 0.09
N GLU A 78 -3.26 18.37 -0.56
CA GLU A 78 -2.04 19.19 -0.46
C GLU A 78 -1.77 19.68 0.97
N GLN A 79 -2.83 19.93 1.76
CA GLN A 79 -2.68 20.24 3.19
C GLN A 79 -2.24 19.03 3.99
N LEU A 80 -2.82 17.85 3.74
CA LEU A 80 -2.47 16.62 4.43
C LEU A 80 -1.03 16.18 4.12
N GLU A 81 -0.55 16.36 2.89
CA GLU A 81 0.84 16.10 2.48
C GLU A 81 1.83 16.92 3.30
N LYS A 82 1.52 18.19 3.58
CA LYS A 82 2.36 19.06 4.44
C LYS A 82 2.39 18.63 5.91
N ILE A 83 1.31 18.05 6.41
CA ILE A 83 1.17 17.67 7.82
C ILE A 83 1.80 16.30 8.09
N TYR A 84 1.53 15.32 7.23
CA TYR A 84 1.84 13.91 7.50
C TYR A 84 2.90 13.31 6.54
N GLY A 85 3.31 14.04 5.50
CA GLY A 85 4.13 13.50 4.41
C GLY A 85 3.49 12.47 3.44
N PRO A 86 2.15 12.27 3.33
CA PRO A 86 1.58 11.35 2.35
C PRO A 86 1.75 11.88 0.94
N LEU A 87 2.11 11.00 0.01
CA LEU A 87 2.35 11.34 -1.39
C LEU A 87 1.02 11.49 -2.12
N LEU A 88 0.69 12.72 -2.51
CA LEU A 88 -0.45 13.00 -3.38
C LEU A 88 -0.12 12.58 -4.82
N ARG A 89 -1.02 11.82 -5.45
CA ARG A 89 -0.93 11.46 -6.86
C ARG A 89 -2.23 11.81 -7.57
N ARG A 90 -2.11 12.64 -8.60
CA ARG A 90 -3.25 13.23 -9.32
C ARG A 90 -3.33 12.70 -10.73
N ARG A 91 -4.56 12.51 -11.21
CA ARG A 91 -4.85 12.26 -12.62
C ARG A 91 -5.80 13.33 -13.13
N GLU A 92 -5.48 13.92 -14.28
CA GLU A 92 -6.26 15.02 -14.85
C GLU A 92 -7.67 14.60 -15.29
N LYS A 93 -7.90 13.30 -15.52
CA LYS A 93 -9.19 12.75 -15.96
C LYS A 93 -9.52 11.49 -15.19
N LYS A 94 -10.82 11.30 -14.92
CA LYS A 94 -11.38 10.09 -14.32
C LYS A 94 -11.28 8.93 -15.31
N LEU A 95 -10.17 8.19 -15.26
CA LEU A 95 -9.87 7.09 -16.19
C LEU A 95 -10.32 5.71 -15.67
N GLY A 96 -11.33 5.68 -14.79
CA GLY A 96 -11.84 4.47 -14.14
C GLY A 96 -11.03 4.04 -12.91
N LEU A 97 -11.60 3.15 -12.10
CA LEU A 97 -11.03 2.75 -10.80
C LEU A 97 -9.82 1.81 -10.94
N GLY A 98 -9.84 0.90 -11.91
CA GLY A 98 -8.73 -0.05 -12.12
C GLY A 98 -7.39 0.65 -12.43
N THR A 99 -7.43 1.71 -13.24
CA THR A 99 -6.24 2.49 -13.59
C THR A 99 -5.75 3.36 -12.42
N THR A 100 -6.63 3.70 -11.48
CA THR A 100 -6.24 4.34 -10.21
C THR A 100 -5.35 3.40 -9.38
N TYR A 101 -5.69 2.11 -9.30
CA TYR A 101 -4.86 1.14 -8.58
C TYR A 101 -3.51 0.91 -9.24
N ILE A 102 -3.47 0.76 -10.57
CA ILE A 102 -2.21 0.62 -11.33
C ILE A 102 -1.29 1.80 -11.01
N HIS A 103 -1.82 3.02 -11.11
CA HIS A 103 -1.06 4.23 -10.81
C HIS A 103 -0.56 4.26 -9.36
N GLY A 104 -1.38 3.84 -8.40
CA GLY A 104 -0.96 3.71 -7.00
C GLY A 104 0.17 2.70 -6.80
N MET A 105 0.07 1.53 -7.43
CA MET A 105 1.07 0.46 -7.34
C MET A 105 2.41 0.87 -7.97
N GLU A 106 2.41 1.59 -9.09
CA GLU A 106 3.63 2.10 -9.73
C GLU A 106 4.44 3.07 -8.85
N HIS A 107 3.77 3.70 -7.87
CA HIS A 107 4.39 4.68 -6.96
C HIS A 107 4.56 4.17 -5.54
N ALA A 108 4.13 2.93 -5.27
CA ALA A 108 4.32 2.27 -3.99
C ALA A 108 5.79 1.91 -3.80
N ALA A 109 6.38 2.31 -2.67
CA ALA A 109 7.73 1.91 -2.26
C ALA A 109 7.69 0.75 -1.25
N GLY A 110 6.54 0.48 -0.63
CA GLY A 110 6.32 -0.69 0.22
C GLY A 110 6.24 -2.01 -0.57
N ASN A 111 6.76 -3.08 0.02
CA ASN A 111 6.70 -4.44 -0.52
C ASN A 111 5.34 -5.12 -0.33
N HIS A 112 4.43 -4.48 0.41
CA HIS A 112 3.03 -4.89 0.56
C HIS A 112 2.08 -3.75 0.21
N ILE A 113 0.93 -4.10 -0.35
CA ILE A 113 -0.12 -3.15 -0.73
C ILE A 113 -1.36 -3.38 0.12
N VAL A 114 -1.88 -2.31 0.71
CA VAL A 114 -3.23 -2.26 1.27
C VAL A 114 -4.07 -1.35 0.39
N ILE A 115 -5.19 -1.84 -0.11
CA ILE A 115 -6.17 -1.01 -0.83
C ILE A 115 -7.30 -0.71 0.14
N MET A 116 -7.68 0.55 0.28
CA MET A 116 -8.76 0.95 1.17
C MET A 116 -9.54 2.13 0.61
N ASP A 117 -10.85 2.15 0.77
CA ASP A 117 -11.70 3.27 0.34
C ASP A 117 -11.58 4.48 1.29
N ALA A 118 -11.66 5.69 0.73
CA ALA A 118 -11.60 6.95 1.46
C ALA A 118 -12.95 7.38 2.08
N ASP A 119 -13.97 6.51 2.09
CA ASP A 119 -15.34 6.86 2.47
C ASP A 119 -15.73 6.51 3.92
N LEU A 120 -14.77 6.04 4.72
CA LEU A 120 -14.95 5.61 6.12
C LEU A 120 -15.79 4.32 6.30
N SER A 121 -16.13 3.60 5.23
CA SER A 121 -16.78 2.28 5.32
C SER A 121 -15.90 1.21 5.98
N HIS A 122 -14.58 1.36 5.85
CA HIS A 122 -13.57 0.50 6.46
C HIS A 122 -12.86 1.24 7.59
N HIS A 123 -12.80 0.64 8.78
CA HIS A 123 -12.11 1.26 9.91
C HIS A 123 -10.62 0.84 9.94
N PRO A 124 -9.65 1.78 9.86
CA PRO A 124 -8.22 1.46 9.80
C PRO A 124 -7.67 0.61 10.95
N LYS A 125 -8.26 0.70 12.15
CA LYS A 125 -7.92 -0.13 13.33
C LYS A 125 -7.81 -1.63 13.09
N PHE A 126 -8.46 -2.16 12.04
CA PHE A 126 -8.42 -3.59 11.72
C PHE A 126 -7.22 -3.98 10.84
N ILE A 127 -6.54 -3.02 10.21
CA ILE A 127 -5.38 -3.26 9.33
C ILE A 127 -4.27 -4.05 10.05
N PRO A 128 -3.85 -3.69 11.29
CA PRO A 128 -2.80 -4.44 11.99
C PRO A 128 -3.18 -5.91 12.23
N GLU A 129 -4.47 -6.19 12.48
CA GLU A 129 -4.95 -7.58 12.60
C GLU A 129 -4.88 -8.33 11.26
N PHE A 130 -5.27 -7.69 10.15
CA PHE A 130 -5.17 -8.31 8.82
C PHE A 130 -3.72 -8.64 8.46
N ILE A 131 -2.80 -7.70 8.71
CA ILE A 131 -1.36 -7.89 8.50
C ILE A 131 -0.85 -9.09 9.31
N ARG A 132 -1.24 -9.20 10.58
CA ARG A 132 -0.86 -10.32 11.45
C ARG A 132 -1.36 -11.69 10.94
N LYS A 133 -2.47 -11.71 10.18
CA LYS A 133 -3.07 -12.93 9.59
C LYS A 133 -2.50 -13.30 8.23
N GLN A 134 -1.71 -12.44 7.58
CA GLN A 134 -1.09 -12.67 6.26
C GLN A 134 -0.04 -13.81 6.22
N LYS A 135 0.01 -14.67 7.26
CA LYS A 135 0.97 -15.76 7.41
C LYS A 135 0.68 -16.92 6.45
#